data_AF-A0A957QA58-F1
#
_entry.id   AF-A0A957QA58-F1
#
_cell.length_a   1.000
_cell.length_b   1.000
_cell.length_c   1.000
_cell.angle_alpha   90.00
_cell.angle_beta   90.00
_cell.angle_gamma   90.00
#
_symmetry.space_group_name_H-M   'P 1'
#
loop_
_entity.id
_entity.type
_entity.pdbx_description
1 polymer ?
#
loop_
_entity_poly.entity_id
_entity_poly.type
_entity_poly.pdbx_seq_one_letter_code
_entity_poly.pdbx_strand_id
1 'polypeptide(L)'
;MRNWFGTAGIIVIVLLVVLLIFGVLFTLIALIGLGLGRVVGWFSPSFSYFEATLLATLFAFITFVLLRILARLFLPAELLPDNSSAGWTSEERERAANYQLIPQERFYSSAAERTWEAWFKAEVANDVYAEFQHAPQAAANLNQSQLQELSIRLAEAGINIVKRKTGRARRLSTNLNDLRRELNRMGQRPYDDHILRLALSAINMNLNFFEEPLREVIRRQEWDQPSTMPESE
;
A
#
# COMPACT_ATOMS: atom_id res chain seq x y z
N MET A 1 -1.44 30.55 20.00
CA MET A 1 -2.78 30.05 19.63
C MET A 1 -2.85 30.04 18.10
N ARG A 2 -2.92 28.85 17.50
CA ARG A 2 -2.82 28.64 16.05
C ARG A 2 -4.14 29.11 15.39
N ASN A 3 -4.06 29.94 14.35
CA ASN A 3 -5.20 30.58 13.65
C ASN A 3 -6.18 29.57 13.02
N TRP A 4 -6.98 28.91 13.86
CA TRP A 4 -7.99 27.92 13.48
C TRP A 4 -9.07 28.50 12.54
N PHE A 5 -9.38 29.78 12.71
CA PHE A 5 -10.37 30.49 11.89
C PHE A 5 -9.92 30.68 10.43
N GLY A 6 -8.62 30.80 10.17
CA GLY A 6 -8.09 30.94 8.80
C GLY A 6 -8.14 29.63 8.01
N THR A 7 -7.75 28.52 8.65
CA THR A 7 -7.77 27.19 8.04
C THR A 7 -9.19 26.67 7.78
N ALA A 8 -10.13 26.93 8.70
CA ALA A 8 -11.53 26.56 8.50
C ALA A 8 -12.17 27.30 7.31
N GLY A 9 -11.85 28.59 7.12
CA GLY A 9 -12.32 29.36 5.98
C GLY A 9 -11.82 28.83 4.63
N ILE A 10 -10.54 28.47 4.55
CA ILE A 10 -9.96 27.89 3.32
C ILE A 10 -10.61 26.55 2.98
N ILE A 11 -10.82 25.68 3.98
CA ILE A 11 -11.47 24.38 3.77
C ILE A 11 -12.88 24.56 3.22
N VAL A 12 -13.67 25.47 3.78
CA VAL A 12 -15.05 25.74 3.31
C VAL A 12 -15.05 26.26 1.86
N ILE A 13 -14.13 27.16 1.52
CA ILE A 13 -14.01 27.69 0.15
C ILE A 13 -13.68 26.57 -0.84
N VAL A 14 -12.70 25.71 -0.51
CA VAL A 14 -12.35 24.56 -1.36
C VAL A 14 -13.53 23.62 -1.53
N LEU A 15 -14.26 23.33 -0.44
CA LEU A 15 -15.44 22.46 -0.47
C LEU A 15 -16.56 23.03 -1.37
N LEU A 16 -16.78 24.34 -1.31
CA LEU A 16 -17.75 25.04 -2.17
C LEU A 16 -17.32 25.01 -3.64
N VAL A 17 -16.04 25.21 -3.94
CA VAL A 17 -15.51 25.14 -5.30
C VAL A 17 -15.66 23.73 -5.87
N VAL A 18 -15.33 22.70 -5.09
CA VAL A 18 -15.50 21.29 -5.48
C VAL A 18 -16.98 20.96 -5.73
N LEU A 19 -17.89 21.38 -4.83
CA LEU A 19 -19.33 21.18 -5.01
C LEU A 19 -19.88 21.90 -6.24
N LEU A 20 -19.41 23.13 -6.51
CA LEU A 20 -19.79 23.88 -7.70
C LEU A 20 -19.33 23.18 -8.97
N ILE A 21 -18.07 22.76 -9.04
CA ILE A 21 -17.51 22.02 -10.17
C ILE A 21 -18.31 20.72 -10.40
N PHE A 22 -18.59 19.97 -9.33
CA PHE A 22 -19.34 18.73 -9.41
C PHE A 22 -20.79 18.96 -9.86
N GLY A 23 -21.45 20.00 -9.35
CA GLY A 23 -22.80 20.38 -9.75
C GLY A 23 -22.88 20.80 -11.22
N VAL A 24 -21.91 21.59 -11.70
CA VAL A 24 -21.84 22.00 -13.10
C VAL A 24 -21.58 20.80 -14.01
N LEU A 25 -20.63 19.94 -13.68
CA LEU A 25 -20.34 18.72 -14.45
C LEU A 25 -21.54 17.78 -14.49
N PHE A 26 -22.20 17.55 -13.35
CA PHE A 26 -23.39 16.72 -13.27
C PHE A 26 -24.52 17.27 -14.16
N THR A 27 -24.76 18.57 -14.09
CA THR A 27 -25.78 19.26 -14.90
C THR A 27 -25.46 19.14 -16.39
N LEU A 28 -24.20 19.31 -16.77
CA LEU A 28 -23.75 19.20 -18.16
C LEU A 28 -23.95 17.78 -18.70
N ILE A 29 -23.56 16.76 -17.92
CA ILE A 29 -23.73 15.35 -18.27
C ILE A 29 -25.22 14.99 -18.36
N ALA A 30 -26.04 15.46 -17.44
CA ALA A 30 -27.48 15.22 -17.46
C ALA A 30 -28.14 15.87 -18.69
N LEU A 31 -27.77 17.11 -19.03
CA LEU A 31 -28.26 17.80 -20.23
C LEU A 31 -27.82 17.10 -21.52
N ILE A 32 -26.58 16.63 -21.60
CA ILE A 32 -26.08 15.83 -22.72
C ILE A 32 -26.85 14.50 -22.81
N GLY A 33 -27.10 13.82 -21.68
CA GLY A 33 -27.87 12.59 -21.62
C GLY A 33 -29.32 12.77 -22.04
N LEU A 34 -29.98 13.84 -21.61
CA LEU A 34 -31.35 14.19 -22.04
C LEU A 34 -31.40 14.56 -23.54
N GLY A 35 -30.40 15.30 -24.02
CA GLY A 35 -30.27 15.66 -25.44
C GLY A 35 -30.07 14.42 -26.33
N LEU A 36 -29.14 13.54 -25.94
CA LEU A 36 -28.89 12.28 -26.63
C LEU A 36 -30.09 11.34 -26.56
N GLY A 37 -30.77 11.24 -25.42
CA GLY A 37 -32.00 10.46 -25.27
C GLY A 37 -33.11 10.94 -26.23
N ARG A 38 -33.25 12.25 -26.43
CA ARG A 38 -34.21 12.82 -27.38
C ARG A 38 -33.83 12.55 -28.84
N VAL A 39 -32.54 12.59 -29.18
CA VAL A 39 -32.05 12.26 -30.52
C VAL A 39 -32.22 10.77 -30.81
N VAL A 40 -31.92 9.88 -29.87
CA VAL A 40 -32.13 8.43 -30.02
C VAL A 40 -33.62 8.10 -30.14
N GLY A 41 -34.47 8.79 -29.37
CA GLY A 41 -35.93 8.66 -29.46
C GLY A 41 -36.53 9.02 -30.83
N TRP A 42 -35.82 9.82 -31.65
CA TRP A 42 -36.24 10.06 -33.05
C TRP A 42 -36.02 8.86 -33.97
N PHE A 43 -35.05 7.99 -33.66
CA PHE A 43 -34.74 6.81 -34.47
C PHE A 43 -35.37 5.52 -33.93
N SER A 44 -35.75 5.50 -32.65
CA SER A 44 -36.46 4.37 -32.04
C SER A 44 -37.52 4.89 -31.06
N PRO A 45 -38.82 4.88 -31.44
CA PRO A 45 -39.92 5.39 -30.61
C PRO A 45 -40.12 4.61 -29.31
N SER A 46 -39.56 3.40 -29.22
CA SER A 46 -39.61 2.51 -28.06
C SER A 46 -38.40 2.65 -27.12
N PHE A 47 -37.45 3.55 -27.44
CA PHE A 47 -36.26 3.72 -26.60
C PHE A 47 -36.63 4.36 -25.26
N SER A 48 -36.47 3.60 -24.19
CA SER A 48 -36.91 4.03 -22.85
C SER A 48 -35.83 4.82 -22.12
N TYR A 49 -36.22 5.64 -21.14
CA TYR A 49 -35.27 6.33 -20.24
C TYR A 49 -34.36 5.36 -19.47
N PHE A 50 -34.79 4.11 -19.28
CA PHE A 50 -33.98 3.04 -18.70
C PHE A 50 -32.83 2.63 -19.63
N GLU A 51 -33.10 2.47 -20.92
CA GLU A 51 -32.07 2.13 -21.90
C GLU A 51 -31.09 3.30 -22.07
N ALA A 52 -31.55 4.54 -22.01
CA ALA A 52 -30.70 5.73 -22.03
C ALA A 52 -29.73 5.79 -20.83
N THR A 53 -30.21 5.47 -19.62
CA THR A 53 -29.37 5.45 -18.41
C THR A 53 -28.39 4.27 -18.41
N LEU A 54 -28.80 3.09 -18.92
CA LEU A 54 -27.91 1.96 -19.12
C LEU A 54 -26.77 2.31 -20.10
N LEU A 55 -27.11 2.95 -21.22
CA LEU A 55 -26.14 3.33 -22.25
C LEU A 55 -25.17 4.41 -21.75
N ALA A 56 -25.66 5.38 -20.98
CA ALA A 56 -24.82 6.38 -20.33
C ALA A 56 -23.85 5.75 -19.32
N THR A 57 -24.31 4.76 -18.54
CA THR A 57 -23.48 4.03 -17.58
C THR A 57 -22.39 3.22 -18.29
N LEU A 58 -22.76 2.52 -19.36
CA LEU A 58 -21.83 1.77 -20.20
C LEU A 58 -20.78 2.70 -20.82
N PHE A 59 -21.21 3.84 -21.35
CA PHE A 59 -20.32 4.82 -21.96
C PHE A 59 -19.36 5.41 -20.92
N ALA A 60 -19.85 5.79 -19.74
CA ALA A 60 -19.01 6.28 -18.65
C ALA A 60 -17.96 5.25 -18.21
N PHE A 61 -18.35 3.97 -18.12
CA PHE A 61 -17.42 2.88 -17.82
C PHE A 61 -16.35 2.73 -18.90
N ILE A 62 -16.75 2.72 -20.18
CA ILE A 62 -15.82 2.62 -21.31
C ILE A 62 -14.86 3.82 -21.31
N THR A 63 -15.37 5.05 -21.18
CA THR A 63 -14.56 6.27 -21.11
C THR A 63 -13.57 6.21 -19.95
N PHE A 64 -13.99 5.75 -18.77
CA PHE A 64 -13.09 5.58 -17.62
C PHE A 64 -11.95 4.59 -17.91
N VAL A 65 -12.26 3.43 -18.50
CA VAL A 65 -11.27 2.42 -18.87
C VAL A 65 -10.30 2.97 -19.93
N LEU A 66 -10.82 3.68 -20.93
CA LEU A 66 -10.03 4.25 -22.02
C LEU A 66 -9.10 5.36 -21.51
N LEU A 67 -9.58 6.23 -20.62
CA LEU A 67 -8.76 7.22 -19.94
C LEU A 67 -7.66 6.56 -19.09
N ARG A 68 -7.97 5.46 -18.39
CA ARG A 68 -6.96 4.68 -17.64
C ARG A 68 -5.87 4.10 -18.54
N ILE A 69 -6.25 3.58 -19.71
CA ILE A 69 -5.30 3.01 -20.69
C ILE A 69 -4.45 4.12 -21.31
N LEU A 70 -5.07 5.20 -21.79
CA LEU A 70 -4.37 6.35 -22.36
C LEU A 70 -3.44 7.01 -21.34
N ALA A 71 -3.89 7.16 -20.10
CA ALA A 71 -3.05 7.65 -19.02
C ALA A 71 -1.79 6.79 -18.87
N ARG A 72 -1.92 5.46 -18.88
CA ARG A 72 -0.76 4.55 -18.80
C ARG A 72 0.19 4.61 -20.00
N LEU A 73 -0.30 4.99 -21.18
CA LEU A 73 0.50 5.06 -22.39
C LEU A 73 1.22 6.40 -22.58
N PHE A 74 0.63 7.50 -22.07
CA PHE A 74 1.07 8.85 -22.39
C PHE A 74 1.51 9.71 -21.19
N LEU A 75 1.16 9.34 -19.96
CA LEU A 75 1.71 10.01 -18.78
C LEU A 75 3.06 9.36 -18.42
N PRO A 76 4.12 10.15 -18.14
CA PRO A 76 5.31 9.62 -17.51
C PRO A 76 4.92 8.93 -16.21
N ALA A 77 5.61 7.83 -15.87
CA ALA A 77 5.27 6.96 -14.73
C ALA A 77 5.15 7.74 -13.40
N GLU A 78 5.80 8.90 -13.30
CA GLU A 78 5.82 9.81 -12.15
C GLU A 78 4.48 10.54 -11.89
N LEU A 79 3.60 10.66 -12.89
CA LEU A 79 2.31 11.40 -12.78
C LEU A 79 1.08 10.50 -12.71
N LEU A 80 1.26 9.18 -12.86
CA LEU A 80 0.18 8.24 -12.63
C LEU A 80 0.03 8.05 -11.12
N PRO A 81 -1.18 8.21 -10.53
CA PRO A 81 -1.40 7.80 -9.16
C PRO A 81 -1.05 6.33 -9.07
N ASP A 82 -0.01 6.04 -8.30
CA ASP A 82 0.48 4.69 -8.08
C ASP A 82 -0.61 3.90 -7.35
N ASN A 83 -1.41 3.17 -8.12
CA ASN A 83 -2.40 2.25 -7.59
C ASN A 83 -1.75 0.95 -7.10
N SER A 84 -0.43 0.81 -7.25
CA SER A 84 0.34 -0.17 -6.51
C SER A 84 0.75 0.48 -5.19
N SER A 85 0.47 -0.22 -4.10
CA SER A 85 0.73 0.22 -2.74
C SER A 85 2.22 0.21 -2.39
N ALA A 86 3.08 0.99 -3.08
CA ALA A 86 4.54 0.90 -2.90
C ALA A 86 5.35 2.21 -3.14
N GLY A 87 4.72 3.37 -3.33
CA GLY A 87 5.48 4.61 -3.56
C GLY A 87 5.45 5.56 -2.37
N TRP A 88 6.43 5.47 -1.46
CA TRP A 88 6.73 6.57 -0.52
C TRP A 88 6.92 7.84 -1.35
N THR A 89 6.18 8.91 -1.02
CA THR A 89 6.38 10.25 -1.59
C THR A 89 7.82 10.71 -1.37
N SER A 90 8.31 11.68 -2.15
CA SER A 90 9.67 12.21 -2.00
C SER A 90 9.94 12.72 -0.57
N GLU A 91 8.96 13.35 0.08
CA GLU A 91 9.04 13.76 1.49
C GLU A 91 9.12 12.57 2.45
N GLU A 92 8.37 11.51 2.17
CA GLU A 92 8.39 10.29 2.97
C GLU A 92 9.74 9.56 2.82
N ARG A 93 10.35 9.56 1.62
CA ARG A 93 11.71 9.03 1.40
C ARG A 93 12.79 9.83 2.13
N GLU A 94 12.67 11.15 2.14
CA GLU A 94 13.60 12.02 2.87
C GLU A 94 13.45 11.87 4.40
N ARG A 95 12.22 11.62 4.89
CA ARG A 95 12.01 11.20 6.29
C ARG A 95 12.52 9.80 6.55
N ALA A 96 12.40 8.88 5.58
CA ALA A 96 12.91 7.52 5.70
C ALA A 96 14.42 7.48 5.89
N ALA A 97 15.14 8.34 5.18
CA ALA A 97 16.59 8.53 5.33
C ALA A 97 17.01 9.03 6.73
N ASN A 98 16.08 9.57 7.52
CA ASN A 98 16.36 10.07 8.87
C ASN A 98 15.94 9.09 9.98
N TYR A 99 15.39 7.91 9.64
CA TYR A 99 15.04 6.92 10.66
C TYR A 99 16.27 6.22 11.20
N GLN A 100 16.22 5.90 12.49
CA GLN A 100 17.23 5.04 13.09
C GLN A 100 16.98 3.62 12.63
N LEU A 101 18.05 2.93 12.21
CA LEU A 101 18.01 1.52 11.87
C LEU A 101 18.35 0.66 13.10
N ILE A 102 17.88 -0.57 13.09
CA ILE A 102 18.33 -1.60 14.03
C ILE A 102 19.75 -2.00 13.60
N PRO A 103 20.73 -2.02 14.52
CA PRO A 103 22.11 -2.38 14.17
C PRO A 103 22.17 -3.74 13.46
N GLN A 104 22.91 -3.80 12.36
CA GLN A 104 22.99 -4.97 11.48
C GLN A 104 23.52 -6.21 12.21
N GLU A 105 24.39 -6.01 13.20
CA GLU A 105 24.99 -7.04 14.05
C GLU A 105 23.93 -7.82 14.85
N ARG A 106 22.70 -7.28 14.98
CA ARG A 106 21.55 -7.97 15.58
C ARG A 106 21.01 -9.10 14.70
N PHE A 107 21.34 -9.11 13.41
CA PHE A 107 20.85 -10.09 12.44
C PHE A 107 21.96 -11.00 11.93
N TYR A 108 23.12 -10.45 11.58
CA TYR A 108 24.29 -11.18 11.10
C TYR A 108 25.56 -10.34 11.31
N SER A 109 26.68 -10.99 11.64
CA SER A 109 27.95 -10.30 11.96
C SER A 109 28.98 -10.36 10.84
N SER A 110 28.78 -11.22 9.85
CA SER A 110 29.70 -11.38 8.72
C SER A 110 28.97 -11.64 7.40
N ALA A 111 29.66 -11.42 6.27
CA ALA A 111 29.13 -11.71 4.95
C ALA A 111 28.76 -13.20 4.75
N ALA A 112 29.43 -14.12 5.47
CA ALA A 112 29.12 -15.54 5.41
C ALA A 112 27.82 -15.91 6.16
N GLU A 113 27.46 -15.13 7.19
CA GLU A 113 26.22 -15.29 7.96
C GLU A 113 25.02 -14.61 7.30
N ARG A 114 25.25 -13.81 6.25
CA ARG A 114 24.23 -13.07 5.51
C ARG A 114 23.45 -14.00 4.57
N THR A 115 22.59 -14.83 5.14
CA THR A 115 21.65 -15.66 4.38
C THR A 115 20.46 -14.83 3.89
N TRP A 116 19.68 -15.37 2.94
CA TRP A 116 18.42 -14.77 2.52
C TRP A 116 17.47 -14.50 3.69
N GLU A 117 17.38 -15.44 4.62
CA GLU A 117 16.56 -15.27 5.82
C GLU A 117 17.10 -14.16 6.74
N ALA A 118 18.40 -14.16 7.04
CA ALA A 118 19.00 -13.16 7.93
C ALA A 118 18.91 -11.75 7.34
N TRP A 119 19.24 -11.60 6.05
CA TRP A 119 19.12 -10.33 5.34
C TRP A 119 17.67 -9.85 5.27
N PHE A 120 16.74 -10.70 4.81
CA PHE A 120 15.34 -10.29 4.67
C PHE A 120 14.69 -9.98 6.03
N LYS A 121 15.12 -10.66 7.10
CA LYS A 121 14.71 -10.33 8.48
C LYS A 121 15.19 -8.95 8.90
N ALA A 122 16.39 -8.55 8.52
CA ALA A 122 16.91 -7.21 8.78
C ALA A 122 16.09 -6.14 8.04
N GLU A 123 15.85 -6.31 6.74
CA GLU A 123 15.05 -5.38 5.92
C GLU A 123 13.65 -5.18 6.51
N VAL A 124 12.92 -6.28 6.72
CA VAL A 124 11.54 -6.21 7.23
C VAL A 124 11.50 -5.63 8.65
N ALA A 125 12.47 -5.97 9.51
CA ALA A 125 12.50 -5.43 10.87
C ALA A 125 12.80 -3.92 10.88
N ASN A 126 13.68 -3.44 10.01
CA ASN A 126 13.97 -2.02 9.86
C ASN A 126 12.75 -1.25 9.36
N ASP A 127 12.04 -1.77 8.36
CA ASP A 127 10.83 -1.11 7.85
C ASP A 127 9.68 -1.10 8.88
N VAL A 128 9.49 -2.20 9.62
CA VAL A 128 8.54 -2.23 10.74
C VAL A 128 8.93 -1.21 11.83
N TYR A 129 10.23 -1.07 12.10
CA TYR A 129 10.72 -0.08 13.06
C TYR A 129 10.57 1.37 12.55
N ALA A 130 10.76 1.61 11.26
CA ALA A 130 10.49 2.90 10.62
C ALA A 130 9.02 3.29 10.74
N GLU A 131 8.08 2.35 10.53
CA GLU A 131 6.65 2.58 10.74
C GLU A 131 6.32 2.98 12.20
N PHE A 132 6.99 2.38 13.19
CA PHE A 132 6.81 2.79 14.58
C PHE A 132 7.39 4.17 14.88
N GLN A 133 8.51 4.55 14.25
CA GLN A 133 9.07 5.90 14.36
C GLN A 133 8.17 6.94 13.67
N HIS A 134 7.49 6.56 12.59
CA HIS A 134 6.54 7.42 11.89
C HIS A 134 5.24 7.62 12.68
N ALA A 135 4.76 6.57 13.36
CA ALA A 135 3.53 6.58 14.14
C ALA A 135 3.78 6.28 15.63
N PRO A 136 4.49 7.16 16.37
CA PRO A 136 4.93 6.88 17.74
C PRO A 136 3.77 6.65 18.72
N GLN A 137 2.60 7.21 18.42
CA GLN A 137 1.38 7.03 19.22
C GLN A 137 0.90 5.57 19.25
N ALA A 138 1.21 4.78 18.21
CA ALA A 138 0.83 3.38 18.09
C ALA A 138 1.43 2.48 19.17
N ALA A 139 2.58 2.88 19.69
CA ALA A 139 3.38 2.11 20.63
C ALA A 139 4.03 3.02 21.69
N ALA A 140 3.32 4.08 22.09
CA ALA A 140 3.82 5.15 22.96
C ALA A 140 4.35 4.66 24.32
N ASN A 141 3.93 3.48 24.77
CA ASN A 141 4.35 2.88 26.03
C ASN A 141 5.64 2.06 25.93
N LEU A 142 6.18 1.87 24.72
CA LEU A 142 7.39 1.11 24.47
C LEU A 142 8.57 2.06 24.30
N ASN A 143 9.66 1.77 25.00
CA ASN A 143 10.92 2.45 24.75
C ASN A 143 11.57 1.96 23.44
N GLN A 144 12.62 2.65 23.01
CA GLN A 144 13.30 2.36 21.75
C GLN A 144 13.77 0.91 21.63
N SER A 145 14.44 0.37 22.65
CA SER A 145 14.92 -1.01 22.64
C SER A 145 13.76 -2.00 22.53
N GLN A 146 12.67 -1.77 23.26
CA GLN A 146 11.47 -2.60 23.19
C GLN A 146 10.81 -2.55 21.80
N LEU A 147 10.82 -1.40 21.14
CA LEU A 147 10.34 -1.25 19.76
C LEU A 147 11.20 -2.05 18.79
N GLN A 148 12.52 -2.01 18.91
CA GLN A 148 13.42 -2.81 18.07
C GLN A 148 13.16 -4.31 18.25
N GLU A 149 13.06 -4.80 19.50
CA GLU A 149 12.73 -6.22 19.77
C GLU A 149 11.34 -6.62 19.27
N LEU A 150 10.38 -5.68 19.30
CA LEU A 150 9.05 -5.91 18.76
C LEU A 150 9.12 -6.01 17.22
N SER A 151 9.81 -5.10 16.55
CA SER A 151 9.99 -5.11 15.10
C SER A 151 10.67 -6.39 14.62
N ILE A 152 11.75 -6.83 15.29
CA ILE A 152 12.44 -8.08 14.97
C ILE A 152 11.49 -9.28 15.07
N ARG A 153 10.70 -9.37 16.14
CA ARG A 153 9.73 -10.46 16.34
C ARG A 153 8.62 -10.44 15.29
N LEU A 154 8.13 -9.27 14.91
CA LEU A 154 7.09 -9.12 13.89
C LEU A 154 7.63 -9.48 12.51
N ALA A 155 8.87 -9.09 12.19
CA ALA A 155 9.56 -9.49 10.97
C ALA A 155 9.73 -11.01 10.90
N GLU A 156 10.17 -11.65 12.00
CA GLU A 156 10.30 -13.10 12.09
C GLU A 156 8.96 -13.82 11.85
N ALA A 157 7.87 -13.33 12.42
CA ALA A 157 6.54 -13.88 12.17
C ALA A 157 6.13 -13.74 10.69
N GLY A 158 6.39 -12.57 10.07
CA GLY A 158 6.16 -12.33 8.65
C GLY A 158 6.94 -13.31 7.77
N ILE A 159 8.22 -13.52 8.06
CA ILE A 159 9.08 -14.44 7.33
C ILE A 159 8.61 -15.88 7.49
N ASN A 160 8.26 -16.31 8.71
CA ASN A 160 7.74 -17.66 8.94
C ASN A 160 6.45 -17.94 8.16
N ILE A 161 5.59 -16.93 7.96
CA ILE A 161 4.42 -17.03 7.07
C ILE A 161 4.86 -17.29 5.63
N VAL A 162 5.85 -16.54 5.15
CA VAL A 162 6.30 -16.56 3.76
C VAL A 162 7.07 -17.84 3.46
N LYS A 163 7.93 -18.32 4.37
CA LYS A 163 8.65 -19.61 4.27
C LYS A 163 7.72 -20.80 4.05
N ARG A 164 6.48 -20.74 4.55
CA ARG A 164 5.46 -21.79 4.37
C ARG A 164 4.60 -21.63 3.12
N LYS A 165 4.74 -20.53 2.39
CA LYS A 165 4.08 -20.39 1.09
C LYS A 165 4.77 -21.29 0.07
N THR A 166 4.00 -21.75 -0.91
CA THR A 166 4.56 -22.47 -2.04
C THR A 166 5.02 -21.48 -3.10
N GLY A 167 6.05 -21.82 -3.88
CA GLY A 167 6.52 -20.98 -5.00
C GLY A 167 5.46 -20.74 -6.08
N ARG A 168 4.32 -21.45 -6.05
CA ARG A 168 3.17 -21.28 -6.94
C ARG A 168 2.09 -20.36 -6.39
N ALA A 169 2.26 -19.80 -5.19
CA ALA A 169 1.27 -18.90 -4.59
C ALA A 169 1.03 -17.68 -5.50
N ARG A 170 -0.23 -17.32 -5.76
CA ARG A 170 -0.56 -16.17 -6.62
C ARG A 170 -0.01 -14.86 -6.05
N ARG A 171 0.11 -14.73 -4.72
CA ARG A 171 0.64 -13.55 -4.04
C ARG A 171 1.45 -13.96 -2.80
N LEU A 172 2.57 -13.27 -2.57
CA LEU A 172 3.37 -13.44 -1.35
C LEU A 172 2.81 -12.66 -0.17
N SER A 173 2.00 -11.63 -0.40
CA SER A 173 1.37 -10.84 0.66
C SER A 173 0.57 -11.69 1.66
N THR A 174 0.48 -11.17 2.88
CA THR A 174 -0.20 -11.78 4.02
C THR A 174 -1.26 -10.83 4.59
N ASN A 175 -2.04 -11.34 5.54
CA ASN A 175 -3.12 -10.60 6.19
C ASN A 175 -2.96 -10.65 7.72
N LEU A 176 -3.77 -9.84 8.40
CA LEU A 176 -3.71 -9.69 9.85
C LEU A 176 -3.97 -11.01 10.60
N ASN A 177 -4.86 -11.86 10.08
CA ASN A 177 -5.18 -13.13 10.71
C ASN A 177 -4.03 -14.13 10.60
N ASP A 178 -3.31 -14.15 9.48
CA ASP A 178 -2.12 -14.96 9.31
C ASP A 178 -1.03 -14.53 10.29
N LEU A 179 -0.80 -13.21 10.43
CA LEU A 179 0.17 -12.64 11.37
C LEU A 179 -0.17 -12.98 12.83
N ARG A 180 -1.43 -12.79 13.26
CA ARG A 180 -1.89 -13.17 14.61
C ARG A 180 -1.72 -14.66 14.87
N ARG A 181 -2.13 -15.50 13.91
CA ARG A 181 -1.99 -16.96 14.03
C ARG A 181 -0.52 -17.34 14.18
N GLU A 182 0.38 -16.65 13.49
CA GLU A 182 1.80 -16.93 13.60
C GLU A 182 2.40 -16.50 14.93
N LEU A 183 2.08 -15.29 15.38
CA LEU A 183 2.52 -14.82 16.70
C LEU A 183 2.02 -15.74 17.82
N ASN A 184 0.79 -16.25 17.72
CA ASN A 184 0.27 -17.25 18.66
C ASN A 184 1.05 -18.57 18.62
N ARG A 185 1.47 -19.04 17.43
CA ARG A 185 2.31 -20.24 17.30
C ARG A 185 3.71 -20.03 17.90
N MET A 186 4.24 -18.82 17.80
CA MET A 186 5.50 -18.41 18.44
C MET A 186 5.35 -18.17 19.96
N GLY A 187 4.20 -18.49 20.56
CA GLY A 187 3.94 -18.33 21.99
C GLY A 187 3.86 -16.87 22.45
N GLN A 188 3.66 -15.92 21.53
CA GLN A 188 3.55 -14.51 21.87
C GLN A 188 2.15 -14.19 22.43
N ARG A 189 2.09 -13.16 23.29
CA ARG A 189 0.82 -12.60 23.74
C ARG A 189 0.13 -11.86 22.59
N PRO A 190 -1.20 -11.74 22.59
CA PRO A 190 -1.91 -10.90 21.64
C PRO A 190 -1.41 -9.46 21.71
N TYR A 191 -1.11 -8.88 20.55
CA TYR A 191 -0.77 -7.46 20.42
C TYR A 191 -1.99 -6.66 19.95
N ASP A 192 -1.96 -5.36 20.21
CA ASP A 192 -3.00 -4.44 19.73
C ASP A 192 -3.08 -4.42 18.21
N ASP A 193 -4.30 -4.36 17.69
CA ASP A 193 -4.58 -4.37 16.25
C ASP A 193 -3.84 -3.27 15.49
N HIS A 194 -3.66 -2.12 16.11
CA HIS A 194 -2.97 -1.00 15.50
C HIS A 194 -1.49 -1.31 15.26
N ILE A 195 -0.79 -1.90 16.24
CA ILE A 195 0.60 -2.34 16.13
C ILE A 195 0.73 -3.37 15.01
N LEU A 196 -0.17 -4.36 15.00
CA LEU A 196 -0.16 -5.43 14.01
C LEU A 196 -0.45 -4.92 12.58
N ARG A 197 -1.30 -3.91 12.43
CA ARG A 197 -1.61 -3.31 11.11
C ARG A 197 -0.42 -2.52 10.55
N LEU A 198 0.29 -1.76 11.37
CA LEU A 198 1.52 -1.08 10.96
C LEU A 198 2.56 -2.09 10.50
N ALA A 199 2.81 -3.10 11.32
CA ALA A 199 3.75 -4.16 10.98
C ALA A 199 3.37 -4.91 9.70
N LEU A 200 2.09 -5.23 9.53
CA LEU A 200 1.57 -5.88 8.34
C LEU A 200 1.77 -5.03 7.08
N SER A 201 1.66 -3.71 7.20
CA SER A 201 1.92 -2.75 6.11
C SER A 201 3.37 -2.89 5.64
N ALA A 202 4.34 -2.72 6.55
CA ALA A 202 5.77 -2.85 6.26
C ALA A 202 6.15 -4.24 5.72
N ILE A 203 5.64 -5.32 6.33
CA ILE A 203 5.87 -6.70 5.85
C ILE A 203 5.37 -6.85 4.42
N ASN A 204 4.13 -6.43 4.13
CA ASN A 204 3.57 -6.59 2.79
C ASN A 204 4.27 -5.69 1.76
N MET A 205 4.74 -4.52 2.16
CA MET A 205 5.53 -3.64 1.30
C MET A 205 6.81 -4.34 0.86
N ASN A 206 7.58 -4.91 1.80
CA ASN A 206 8.77 -5.70 1.52
C ASN A 206 8.48 -6.90 0.62
N LEU A 207 7.40 -7.64 0.91
CA LEU A 207 7.02 -8.82 0.13
C LEU A 207 6.62 -8.48 -1.31
N ASN A 208 6.06 -7.29 -1.54
CA ASN A 208 5.74 -6.81 -2.88
C ASN A 208 7.00 -6.28 -3.58
N PHE A 209 7.86 -5.55 -2.86
CA PHE A 209 9.09 -4.97 -3.42
C PHE A 209 10.07 -6.06 -3.87
N PHE A 210 10.26 -7.09 -3.04
CA PHE A 210 11.13 -8.23 -3.31
C PHE A 210 10.37 -9.45 -3.85
N GLU A 211 9.22 -9.26 -4.49
CA GLU A 211 8.33 -10.36 -4.87
C GLU A 211 9.02 -11.40 -5.76
N GLU A 212 9.63 -10.96 -6.86
CA GLU A 212 10.32 -11.84 -7.82
C GLU A 212 11.49 -12.62 -7.21
N PRO A 213 12.49 -11.99 -6.54
CA PRO A 213 13.58 -12.74 -5.94
C PRO A 213 13.11 -13.68 -4.83
N LEU A 214 12.15 -13.27 -3.99
CA LEU A 214 11.62 -14.13 -2.93
C LEU A 214 10.87 -15.35 -3.49
N ARG A 215 10.16 -15.21 -4.62
CA ARG A 215 9.53 -16.36 -5.28
C ARG A 215 10.55 -17.42 -5.65
N GLU A 216 11.72 -17.01 -6.14
CA GLU A 216 12.78 -17.94 -6.51
C GLU A 216 13.37 -18.63 -5.28
N VAL A 217 13.65 -17.87 -4.23
CA VAL A 217 14.14 -18.39 -2.94
C VAL A 217 13.14 -19.40 -2.36
N ILE A 218 11.84 -19.09 -2.35
CA ILE A 218 10.79 -20.00 -1.88
C ILE A 218 10.73 -21.26 -2.74
N ARG A 219 10.81 -21.12 -4.08
CA ARG A 219 10.72 -22.24 -5.01
C ARG A 219 11.90 -23.20 -4.87
N ARG A 220 13.10 -22.67 -4.63
CA ARG A 220 14.35 -23.43 -4.50
C ARG A 220 14.71 -23.79 -3.06
N GLN A 221 13.97 -23.28 -2.07
CA GLN A 221 14.24 -23.44 -0.65
C GLN A 221 15.62 -22.90 -0.22
N GLU A 222 16.03 -21.77 -0.81
CA GLU A 222 17.37 -21.19 -0.65
C GLU A 222 17.45 -20.18 0.53
N TRP A 223 16.60 -20.31 1.55
CA TRP A 223 16.54 -19.38 2.69
C TRP A 223 17.87 -19.28 3.46
N ASP A 224 18.60 -20.40 3.54
CA ASP A 224 19.89 -20.50 4.23
C ASP A 224 21.09 -20.20 3.31
N GLN A 225 20.85 -19.93 2.03
CA GLN A 225 21.92 -19.58 1.09
C GLN A 225 22.33 -18.10 1.24
N PRO A 226 23.59 -17.75 0.93
CA PRO A 226 24.04 -16.36 0.92
C PRO A 226 23.12 -15.47 0.07
N SER A 227 22.70 -14.33 0.63
CA SER A 227 21.87 -13.37 -0.08
C SER A 227 22.69 -12.69 -1.18
N THR A 228 22.12 -12.60 -2.38
CA THR A 228 22.72 -11.90 -3.53
C THR A 228 22.31 -10.42 -3.59
N MET A 229 21.52 -9.94 -2.63
CA MET A 229 20.99 -8.58 -2.64
C MET A 229 22.05 -7.56 -2.23
N PRO A 230 22.01 -6.32 -2.75
CA PRO A 230 22.83 -5.23 -2.21
C PRO A 230 22.45 -4.95 -0.76
N GLU A 231 23.35 -4.33 0.00
CA GLU A 231 22.96 -3.78 1.32
C GLU A 231 22.00 -2.61 1.10
N SER A 232 21.00 -2.50 1.97
CA SER A 232 20.20 -1.29 2.08
C SER A 232 21.11 -0.18 2.62
N GLU A 233 21.36 0.84 1.79
CA GLU A 233 22.09 2.06 2.18
C GLU A 233 21.26 2.94 3.12
#